data_AF-A0A6G8U5G8-F1
#
_entry.id   AF-A0A6G8U5G8-F1
#
_cell.length_a   1.000
_cell.length_b   1.000
_cell.length_c   1.000
_cell.angle_alpha   90.00
_cell.angle_beta   90.00
_cell.angle_gamma   90.00
#
_symmetry.space_group_name_H-M   'P 1'
#
loop_
_entity.id
_entity.type
_entity.pdbx_description
1 polymer ?
#
loop_
_entity_poly.entity_id
_entity_poly.type
_entity_poly.pdbx_seq_one_letter_code
_entity_poly.pdbx_strand_id
1 'polypeptide(L)' 'MKDMQAQAEKLRTDAAECALIRDLATEPHKRELFNRLAGHLNTLAAEVEKAIADQANRTITRT' A
#
# COMPACT_ATOMS: atom_id res chain seq x y z
N MET A 1 -11.64 11.94 3.36
CA MET A 1 -10.37 11.83 2.58
C MET A 1 -9.17 11.59 3.49
N LYS A 2 -9.06 12.26 4.65
CA LYS A 2 -8.02 11.98 5.65
C LYS A 2 -8.01 10.52 6.12
N ASP A 3 -9.18 9.91 6.23
CA ASP A 3 -9.32 8.49 6.63
C ASP A 3 -8.72 7.54 5.59
N MET A 4 -8.90 7.85 4.30
CA MET A 4 -8.33 7.06 3.20
C MET A 4 -6.82 7.26 3.09
N GLN A 5 -6.31 8.48 3.34
CA GLN A 5 -4.87 8.73 3.42
C GLN A 5 -4.24 7.95 4.58
N ALA A 6 -4.83 8.03 5.77
CA ALA A 6 -4.36 7.27 6.94
C ALA A 6 -4.38 5.75 6.68
N GLN A 7 -5.36 5.26 5.91
CA GLN A 7 -5.42 3.86 5.52
C GLN A 7 -4.33 3.49 4.49
N ALA A 8 -4.04 4.36 3.52
CA ALA A 8 -2.94 4.17 2.56
C ALA A 8 -1.56 4.18 3.26
N GLU A 9 -1.36 5.07 4.23
CA GLU A 9 -0.13 5.09 5.04
C GLU A 9 0.03 3.81 5.85
N LYS A 10 -1.05 3.32 6.49
CA LYS A 10 -1.03 2.02 7.18
C LYS A 10 -0.65 0.87 6.24
N LEU A 11 -1.23 0.83 5.04
CA LEU A 11 -0.91 -0.20 4.04
C LEU A 11 0.56 -0.15 3.60
N ARG A 12 1.14 1.05 3.47
CA ARG A 12 2.57 1.21 3.20
C ARG A 12 3.46 0.74 4.34
N THR A 13 3.08 1.04 5.57
CA THR A 13 3.81 0.58 6.76
C THR A 13 3.79 -0.95 6.82
N ASP A 14 2.62 -1.57 6.63
CA ASP A 14 2.47 -3.02 6.61
C ASP A 14 3.27 -3.66 5.45
N ALA A 15 3.33 -3.00 4.28
CA ALA A 15 4.17 -3.43 3.16
C ALA A 15 5.67 -3.37 3.50
N ALA A 16 6.11 -2.33 4.20
CA ALA A 16 7.49 -2.16 4.65
C ALA A 16 7.85 -3.20 5.71
N GLU A 17 6.94 -3.50 6.64
CA GLU A 17 7.10 -4.57 7.63
C GLU A 17 7.19 -5.94 6.95
N CYS A 18 6.33 -6.22 5.96
CA CYS A 18 6.42 -7.45 5.15
C CYS A 18 7.75 -7.54 4.39
N ALA A 19 8.24 -6.44 3.83
CA ALA A 19 9.53 -6.39 3.15
C ALA A 19 10.71 -6.65 4.10
N LEU A 20 10.63 -6.18 5.36
CA LEU A 20 11.61 -6.45 6.40
C LEU A 20 11.57 -7.92 6.84
N ILE A 21 10.38 -8.50 7.02
CA ILE A 21 10.22 -9.92 7.35
C ILE A 21 10.80 -10.80 6.23
N ARG A 22 10.58 -10.43 4.97
CA ARG A 22 11.24 -11.08 3.82
C ARG A 22 12.76 -11.02 3.94
N ASP A 23 13.33 -9.88 4.31
CA ASP A 23 14.79 -9.71 4.43
C ASP A 23 15.37 -10.56 5.56
N LEU A 24 14.63 -10.68 6.68
CA LEU A 24 15.00 -11.49 7.84
C LEU A 24 14.67 -12.98 7.70
N ALA A 25 13.83 -13.35 6.72
CA ALA A 25 13.42 -14.73 6.51
C ALA A 25 14.55 -15.54 5.85
N THR A 26 15.11 -16.49 6.60
CA THR A 26 16.05 -17.50 6.10
C THR A 26 15.39 -18.58 5.23
N GLU A 27 14.09 -18.81 5.42
CA GLU A 27 13.33 -19.77 4.62
C GLU A 27 12.86 -19.16 3.28
N PRO A 28 13.20 -19.78 2.12
CA PRO A 28 12.89 -19.21 0.80
C PRO A 28 11.38 -19.11 0.53
N HIS A 29 10.58 -20.07 0.99
CA HIS A 29 9.11 -20.00 0.87
C HIS A 29 8.51 -18.85 1.67
N LYS A 30 8.99 -18.64 2.90
CA LYS A 30 8.56 -17.53 3.75
C LYS A 30 8.94 -16.20 3.09
N ARG A 31 10.17 -16.10 2.58
CA ARG A 31 10.66 -14.95 1.83
C ARG A 31 9.77 -14.62 0.64
N GLU A 32 9.43 -15.61 -0.19
CA GLU A 32 8.58 -15.38 -1.37
C GLU A 32 7.16 -14.93 -0.98
N LEU A 33 6.57 -15.53 0.06
CA LEU A 33 5.24 -15.16 0.55
C LEU A 33 5.20 -13.70 1.00
N PHE A 34 6.14 -13.28 1.85
CA PHE A 34 6.22 -11.90 2.33
C PHE A 34 6.59 -10.91 1.22
N ASN A 35 7.38 -11.35 0.22
CA ASN A 35 7.67 -10.55 -0.96
C ASN A 35 6.40 -10.25 -1.77
N ARG A 36 5.58 -11.27 -2.03
CA ARG A 36 4.29 -11.11 -2.72
C ARG A 36 3.35 -10.24 -1.90
N LEU A 37 3.26 -10.47 -0.59
CA LEU A 37 2.40 -9.70 0.31
C LEU A 37 2.77 -8.21 0.31
N ALA A 38 4.04 -7.87 0.44
CA ALA A 38 4.52 -6.48 0.35
C ALA A 38 4.16 -5.83 -1.00
N GLY A 39 4.28 -6.58 -2.11
CA GLY A 39 3.87 -6.12 -3.43
C GLY A 39 2.37 -5.84 -3.54
N HIS A 40 1.53 -6.72 -3.00
CA HIS A 40 0.08 -6.53 -2.98
C HIS A 40 -0.33 -5.33 -2.13
N LEU A 41 0.28 -5.15 -0.95
CA LEU A 41 -0.01 -4.04 -0.06
C LEU A 41 0.39 -2.68 -0.69
N ASN A 42 1.54 -2.62 -1.36
CA ASN A 42 1.93 -1.43 -2.11
C ASN A 42 0.97 -1.11 -3.27
N THR A 43 0.51 -2.14 -3.98
CA THR A 43 -0.48 -1.97 -5.05
C THR A 43 -1.78 -1.41 -4.49
N LEU A 44 -2.26 -1.96 -3.36
CA LEU A 44 -3.48 -1.50 -2.72
C LEU A 44 -3.34 -0.06 -2.21
N ALA A 45 -2.20 0.31 -1.61
CA ALA A 45 -1.93 1.67 -1.19
C ALA A 45 -1.96 2.66 -2.37
N ALA A 46 -1.33 2.30 -3.49
CA ALA A 46 -1.32 3.11 -4.71
C ALA A 46 -2.73 3.30 -5.29
N GLU A 47 -3.57 2.27 -5.28
CA GLU A 47 -4.96 2.37 -5.73
C GLU A 47 -5.80 3.27 -4.81
N VAL A 48 -5.58 3.23 -3.49
CA VAL A 48 -6.23 4.14 -2.54
C VAL A 48 -5.82 5.59 -2.81
N GLU A 49 -4.53 5.87 -3.02
CA GLU A 49 -4.06 7.21 -3.39
C GLU A 49 -4.62 7.68 -4.72
N LYS A 50 -4.71 6.78 -5.70
CA LYS A 50 -5.29 7.09 -7.00
C LYS A 50 -6.79 7.41 -6.90
N ALA A 51 -7.53 6.69 -6.06
CA ALA A 51 -8.93 6.99 -5.77
C ALA A 51 -9.08 8.35 -5.07
N ILE A 52 -8.17 8.68 -4.14
CA ILE A 52 -8.13 10.00 -3.49
C ILE A 52 -7.86 11.10 -4.53
N ALA A 53 -6.92 10.87 -5.44
CA ALA A 53 -6.57 11.82 -6.50
C ALA A 53 -7.71 12.00 -7.52
N ASP A 54 -8.38 10.92 -7.94
CA ASP A 54 -9.55 10.99 -8.83
C ASP A 54 -10.68 11.78 -8.19
N GLN A 55 -10.96 11.52 -6.91
CA GLN A 55 -11.98 12.25 -6.16
C GLN A 55 -11.63 13.74 -6.05
N ALA A 56 -10.36 14.08 -5.74
CA ALA A 56 -9.91 15.46 -5.69
C ALA A 56 -10.07 16.15 -7.04
N ASN A 57 -9.71 15.48 -8.14
CA ASN A 57 -9.84 16.00 -9.51
C ASN A 57 -11.31 16.22 -9.91
N ARG A 58 -12.22 15.30 -9.53
CA ARG A 58 -13.67 15.47 -9.73
C ARG A 58 -14.25 16.67 -8.98
N THR A 59 -13.65 17.00 -7.83
CA THR A 59 -14.09 18.14 -7.02
C THR A 59 -13.69 19.46 -7.68
N ILE A 60 -12.50 19.53 -8.29
CA ILE A 60 -11.98 20.72 -8.98
C ILE A 60 -12.70 20.97 -10.31
N THR A 61 -13.08 19.92 -11.04
CA THR A 61 -13.74 20.03 -12.36
C THR A 61 -15.20 20.50 -12.30
N ARG A 62 -15.81 20.58 -11.10
CA ARG A 62 -17.21 21.02 -10.90
C ARG A 62 -17.35 22.47 -10.41
N THR A 63 -16.26 23.22 -10.33
CA THR A 63 -16.20 24.66 -10.00
C THR A 63 -15.74 25.46 -11.20
#